data_AF-A0A9D5BPT8-F1
#
_entry.id   AF-A0A9D5BPT8-F1
#
_cell.length_a   1.000
_cell.length_b   1.000
_cell.length_c   1.000
_cell.angle_alpha   90.00
_cell.angle_beta   90.00
_cell.angle_gamma   90.00
#
_symmetry.space_group_name_H-M   'P 1'
#
loop_
_entity.id
_entity.type
_entity.pdbx_description
1 polymer ?
#
loop_
_entity_poly.entity_id
_entity_poly.type
_entity_poly.pdbx_seq_one_letter_code
_entity_poly.pdbx_strand_id
1 'polypeptide(L)'
;LDCSEPTEVNAKLAAAEEALSLSVWTTSTTCRVLSLDTLLALLTGVLLEKQVVIVCPNLGVLSAVVLSLIPMIRPFQWQSLLLPVLPAKMIDFLDAPVPYIVGIQHK
;
A
#
# COMPACT_ATOMS: atom_id res chain seq x y z
N LEU A 1 -26.43 -25.92 -9.61
CA LEU A 1 -25.03 -26.38 -9.63
C LEU A 1 -24.29 -25.46 -10.58
N ASP A 2 -23.38 -24.70 -9.99
CA ASP A 2 -22.82 -23.44 -10.46
C ASP A 2 -21.87 -23.68 -11.65
N CYS A 3 -22.27 -23.24 -12.85
CA CYS A 3 -21.37 -23.15 -14.00
C CYS A 3 -20.69 -21.78 -13.96
N SER A 4 -19.72 -21.59 -13.07
CA SER A 4 -18.81 -20.45 -13.19
C SER A 4 -17.96 -20.65 -14.45
N GLU A 5 -18.14 -19.77 -15.43
CA GLU A 5 -17.58 -19.93 -16.77
C GLU A 5 -16.04 -19.91 -16.75
N PRO A 6 -15.36 -20.71 -17.60
CA PRO A 6 -13.89 -20.83 -17.61
C PRO A 6 -13.17 -19.48 -17.78
N THR A 7 -13.84 -18.51 -18.38
CA THR A 7 -13.34 -17.14 -18.60
C THR A 7 -13.17 -16.37 -17.29
N GLU A 8 -14.07 -16.54 -16.31
CA GLU A 8 -14.00 -15.82 -15.03
C GLU A 8 -12.89 -16.37 -14.13
N VAL A 9 -12.71 -17.69 -14.12
CA VAL A 9 -11.62 -18.36 -13.40
C VAL A 9 -10.25 -17.89 -13.91
N ASN A 10 -10.08 -17.80 -15.23
CA ASN A 10 -8.83 -17.33 -15.85
C ASN A 10 -8.55 -15.86 -15.52
N ALA A 11 -9.57 -15.00 -15.50
CA ALA A 11 -9.41 -13.59 -15.13
C ALA A 11 -9.00 -13.42 -13.65
N LYS A 12 -9.58 -14.23 -12.74
CA LYS A 12 -9.21 -14.24 -11.32
C LYS A 12 -7.77 -14.71 -11.11
N LEU A 13 -7.34 -15.72 -11.86
CA LEU A 13 -5.97 -16.21 -11.81
C LEU A 13 -4.97 -15.14 -12.30
N ALA A 14 -5.23 -14.52 -13.45
CA ALA A 14 -4.36 -13.47 -13.99
C ALA A 14 -4.22 -12.29 -13.03
N ALA A 15 -5.33 -11.82 -12.45
CA ALA A 15 -5.29 -10.74 -11.46
C ALA A 15 -4.50 -11.11 -10.19
N ALA A 16 -4.56 -12.38 -9.76
CA ALA A 16 -3.79 -12.87 -8.62
C ALA A 16 -2.28 -12.93 -8.92
N GLU A 17 -1.89 -13.34 -10.13
CA GLU A 17 -0.49 -13.36 -10.58
C GLU A 17 0.09 -11.95 -10.67
N GLU A 18 -0.68 -11.00 -11.20
CA GLU A 18 -0.30 -9.58 -11.23
C GLU A 18 -0.15 -9.00 -9.82
N ALA A 19 -1.11 -9.26 -8.94
CA ALA A 19 -1.05 -8.82 -7.54
C ALA A 19 0.15 -9.43 -6.80
N LEU A 20 0.47 -10.70 -7.07
CA LEU A 20 1.66 -11.36 -6.53
C LEU A 20 2.93 -10.67 -7.03
N SER A 21 3.03 -10.45 -8.35
CA SER A 21 4.19 -9.80 -8.96
C SER A 21 4.41 -8.39 -8.37
N LEU A 22 3.34 -7.62 -8.20
CA LEU A 22 3.37 -6.32 -7.53
C LEU A 22 3.81 -6.45 -6.06
N SER A 23 3.28 -7.43 -5.33
CA SER A 23 3.65 -7.64 -3.92
C SER A 23 5.14 -7.94 -3.73
N VAL A 24 5.74 -8.73 -4.62
CA VAL A 24 7.17 -9.09 -4.55
C VAL A 24 8.03 -7.85 -4.80
N TRP A 25 7.74 -7.10 -5.86
CA TRP A 25 8.50 -5.90 -6.21
C TRP A 25 8.39 -4.82 -5.11
N THR A 26 7.17 -4.54 -4.64
CA THR A 26 6.93 -3.52 -3.61
C THR A 26 7.62 -3.88 -2.30
N THR A 27 7.44 -5.10 -1.80
CA THR A 27 8.05 -5.57 -0.54
C THR A 27 9.59 -5.53 -0.61
N SER A 28 10.16 -6.03 -1.71
CA SER A 28 11.61 -5.99 -1.92
C SER A 28 12.15 -4.56 -1.90
N THR A 29 11.46 -3.63 -2.56
CA THR A 29 11.85 -2.22 -2.59
C THR A 29 11.76 -1.59 -1.20
N THR A 30 10.68 -1.82 -0.45
CA THR A 30 10.48 -1.31 0.92
C THR A 30 11.57 -1.79 1.87
N CYS A 31 11.88 -3.09 1.87
CA CYS A 31 12.93 -3.66 2.71
C CYS A 31 14.33 -3.15 2.34
N ARG A 32 14.54 -2.69 1.10
CA ARG A 32 15.81 -2.08 0.68
C ARG A 32 15.95 -0.62 1.08
N VAL A 33 14.85 0.13 1.15
CA VAL A 33 14.88 1.58 1.39
C VAL A 33 14.59 1.98 2.84
N LEU A 34 13.93 1.14 3.62
CA LEU A 34 13.64 1.38 5.05
C LEU A 34 14.54 0.52 5.93
N SER A 35 14.94 1.08 7.07
CA SER A 35 15.53 0.29 8.16
C SER A 35 14.48 -0.61 8.81
N LEU A 36 14.92 -1.69 9.45
CA LEU A 36 14.01 -2.62 10.14
C LEU A 36 13.17 -1.91 11.22
N ASP A 37 13.77 -1.01 12.00
CA ASP A 37 13.06 -0.27 13.05
C ASP A 37 11.96 0.62 12.47
N THR A 38 12.26 1.33 11.37
CA THR A 38 11.26 2.16 10.67
C THR A 38 10.14 1.30 10.08
N LEU A 39 10.47 0.14 9.52
CA LEU A 39 9.51 -0.79 8.96
C LEU A 39 8.55 -1.32 10.04
N LEU A 40 9.08 -1.70 11.20
CA LEU A 40 8.27 -2.18 12.33
C LEU A 40 7.40 -1.07 12.91
N ALA A 41 7.92 0.14 13.05
CA ALA A 41 7.13 1.30 13.48
C ALA A 41 6.00 1.62 12.49
N LEU A 42 6.29 1.55 11.20
CA LEU A 42 5.31 1.73 10.12
C LEU A 42 4.20 0.68 10.20
N LEU A 43 4.56 -0.60 10.25
CA LEU A 43 3.59 -1.70 10.39
C LEU A 43 2.77 -1.57 11.66
N THR A 44 3.38 -1.18 12.78
CA THR A 44 2.67 -0.95 14.04
C THR A 44 1.66 0.19 13.91
N GLY A 45 2.05 1.30 13.27
CA GLY A 45 1.14 2.42 12.99
C GLY A 45 -0.03 2.01 12.11
N VAL A 46 0.23 1.21 11.07
CA VAL A 46 -0.82 0.68 10.19
C VAL A 46 -1.74 -0.29 10.94
N LEU A 47 -1.22 -1.24 11.71
CA LEU A 47 -2.07 -2.18 12.45
C LEU A 47 -2.91 -1.52 13.55
N LEU A 48 -2.46 -0.36 14.05
CA LEU A 48 -3.19 0.46 15.02
C LEU A 48 -4.13 1.50 14.36
N GLU A 49 -4.30 1.45 13.03
CA GLU A 49 -5.10 2.41 12.27
C GLU A 49 -4.74 3.86 12.60
N LYS A 50 -3.43 4.17 12.62
CA LYS A 50 -2.94 5.54 12.76
C LYS A 50 -2.92 6.26 11.40
N GLN A 51 -2.86 7.58 11.46
CA GLN A 51 -2.56 8.41 10.29
C GLN A 51 -1.08 8.27 9.95
N VAL A 52 -0.80 7.71 8.78
CA VAL A 52 0.55 7.41 8.29
C VAL A 52 0.81 8.25 7.04
N VAL A 53 1.82 9.11 7.12
CA VAL A 53 2.30 9.91 5.99
C VAL A 53 3.70 9.45 5.64
N ILE A 54 3.90 9.02 4.40
CA ILE A 54 5.20 8.63 3.86
C ILE A 54 5.67 9.74 2.93
N VAL A 55 6.89 10.22 3.11
CA VAL A 55 7.46 11.31 2.31
C VAL A 55 8.69 10.79 1.57
N CYS A 56 8.71 10.94 0.24
CA CYS A 56 9.84 10.50 -0.57
C CYS A 56 9.94 11.34 -1.86
N PRO A 57 11.16 11.70 -2.32
CA PRO A 57 11.32 12.42 -3.58
C PRO A 57 11.06 11.56 -4.81
N ASN A 58 11.25 10.25 -4.71
CA ASN A 58 11.07 9.30 -5.81
C ASN A 58 9.67 8.66 -5.74
N LEU A 59 8.83 8.94 -6.75
CA LEU A 59 7.46 8.41 -6.83
C LEU A 59 7.39 6.88 -6.89
N GLY A 60 8.36 6.24 -7.55
CA GLY A 60 8.43 4.78 -7.65
C GLY A 60 8.66 4.14 -6.28
N VAL A 61 9.61 4.68 -5.51
CA VAL A 61 9.88 4.24 -4.13
C VAL A 61 8.69 4.56 -3.22
N LEU A 62 8.14 5.77 -3.32
CA LEU A 62 6.97 6.20 -2.54
C LEU A 62 5.79 5.23 -2.71
N SER A 63 5.45 4.95 -3.97
CA SER A 63 4.35 4.06 -4.32
C SER A 63 4.65 2.63 -3.87
N ALA A 64 5.89 2.17 -4.02
CA ALA A 64 6.31 0.85 -3.56
C ALA A 64 6.12 0.67 -2.06
N VAL A 65 6.55 1.66 -1.26
CA VAL A 65 6.41 1.63 0.21
C VAL A 65 4.95 1.59 0.60
N VAL A 66 4.10 2.49 0.07
CA VAL A 66 2.68 2.52 0.40
C VAL A 66 1.97 1.22 0.01
N LEU A 67 2.21 0.73 -1.22
CA LEU A 67 1.55 -0.48 -1.72
C LEU A 67 2.05 -1.76 -1.05
N SER A 68 3.31 -1.80 -0.59
CA SER A 68 3.86 -2.95 0.14
C SER A 68 3.14 -3.22 1.47
N LEU A 69 2.48 -2.22 2.05
CA LEU A 69 1.77 -2.39 3.31
C LEU A 69 0.61 -3.38 3.19
N ILE A 70 -0.10 -3.40 2.05
CA ILE A 70 -1.21 -4.31 1.79
C ILE A 70 -0.82 -5.79 1.93
N PRO A 71 0.21 -6.32 1.22
CA PRO A 71 0.64 -7.70 1.40
C PRO A 71 1.32 -7.94 2.76
N MET A 72 2.00 -6.94 3.33
CA MET A 72 2.74 -7.11 4.59
C MET A 72 1.86 -7.26 5.84
N ILE A 73 0.65 -6.69 5.84
CA ILE A 73 -0.28 -6.81 6.98
C ILE A 73 -1.18 -8.04 6.91
N ARG A 74 -1.05 -8.90 5.89
CA ARG A 74 -1.85 -10.14 5.79
C ARG A 74 -1.69 -10.98 7.07
N PRO A 75 -2.78 -11.59 7.58
CA PRO A 75 -4.11 -11.72 6.98
C PRO A 75 -5.03 -10.50 7.16
N PHE A 76 -4.60 -9.45 7.88
CA PHE A 76 -5.38 -8.24 8.04
C PHE A 76 -5.55 -7.52 6.70
N GLN A 77 -6.63 -6.75 6.59
CA GLN A 77 -6.93 -5.95 5.41
C GLN A 77 -7.12 -4.51 5.86
N TRP A 78 -6.36 -3.60 5.27
CA TRP A 78 -6.55 -2.17 5.49
C TRP A 78 -7.94 -1.75 4.99
N GLN A 79 -8.75 -1.13 5.87
CA GLN A 79 -10.12 -0.74 5.54
C GLN A 79 -10.29 0.75 5.25
N SER A 80 -9.26 1.55 5.55
CA SER A 80 -9.35 3.01 5.40
C SER A 80 -8.71 3.49 4.09
N LEU A 81 -8.56 4.81 3.97
CA LEU A 81 -7.97 5.46 2.82
C LEU A 81 -6.49 5.06 2.67
N LEU A 82 -6.14 4.58 1.48
CA LEU A 82 -4.76 4.33 1.08
C LEU A 82 -4.50 5.04 -0.25
N LEU A 83 -3.58 5.99 -0.24
CA LEU A 83 -3.27 6.82 -1.40
C LEU A 83 -1.75 6.82 -1.62
N PRO A 84 -1.23 6.03 -2.59
CA PRO A 84 0.21 5.93 -2.83
C PRO A 84 0.87 7.27 -3.15
N VAL A 85 0.14 8.18 -3.79
CA VAL A 85 0.59 9.53 -4.09
C VAL A 85 -0.58 10.49 -3.89
N LEU A 86 -0.43 11.44 -2.96
CA LEU A 86 -1.35 12.53 -2.72
C LEU A 86 -0.97 13.73 -3.60
N PRO A 87 -1.87 14.20 -4.49
CA PRO A 87 -1.64 15.42 -5.25
C PRO A 87 -1.51 16.64 -4.32
N ALA A 88 -0.63 17.58 -4.65
CA ALA A 88 -0.39 18.78 -3.82
C ALA A 88 -1.65 19.63 -3.56
N LYS A 89 -2.63 19.60 -4.48
CA LYS A 89 -3.91 20.33 -4.35
C LYS A 89 -4.86 19.72 -3.30
N MET A 90 -4.53 18.55 -2.77
CA MET A 90 -5.36 17.78 -1.83
C MET A 90 -4.67 17.63 -0.47
N ILE A 91 -3.73 18.53 -0.13
CA ILE A 91 -3.03 18.48 1.16
C ILE A 91 -3.98 18.64 2.35
N ASP A 92 -5.09 19.35 2.17
CA ASP A 92 -6.12 19.57 3.18
C ASP A 92 -6.78 18.25 3.64
N PHE A 93 -6.62 17.16 2.88
CA PHE A 93 -7.08 15.83 3.32
C PHE A 93 -6.33 15.31 4.55
N LEU A 94 -5.13 15.83 4.85
CA LEU A 94 -4.35 15.41 6.02
C LEU A 94 -5.04 15.80 7.33
N ASP A 95 -5.90 16.81 7.33
CA ASP A 95 -6.65 17.27 8.51
C ASP A 95 -7.86 16.38 8.84
N ALA A 96 -8.17 15.39 7.99
CA ALA A 96 -9.29 14.48 8.23
C ALA A 96 -9.05 13.63 9.48
N PRO A 97 -10.02 13.47 10.40
CA PRO A 97 -9.85 12.74 11.66
C PRO A 97 -9.82 11.20 11.50
N VAL A 98 -9.86 10.71 10.26
CA VAL A 98 -9.92 9.28 9.93
C VAL A 98 -8.51 8.70 9.74
N PRO A 99 -8.32 7.39 9.97
CA PRO A 99 -7.09 6.72 9.60
C PRO A 99 -6.81 6.86 8.10
N TYR A 100 -5.56 7.06 7.71
CA TYR A 100 -5.16 7.04 6.31
C TYR A 100 -3.69 6.66 6.17
N ILE A 101 -3.36 6.11 5.01
CA ILE A 101 -1.98 5.92 4.57
C ILE A 101 -1.80 6.73 3.30
N VAL A 102 -0.94 7.73 3.34
CA VAL A 102 -0.74 8.64 2.20
C VAL A 102 0.74 8.82 1.88
N GLY A 103 1.07 8.81 0.60
CA GLY A 103 2.40 9.16 0.12
C GLY A 103 2.46 10.60 -0.40
N ILE A 104 3.43 11.40 0.06
CA ILE A 104 3.64 12.77 -0.41
C ILE A 104 5.01 12.85 -1.07
N GLN A 105 5.03 13.39 -2.29
CA GLN A 105 6.29 13.66 -2.98
C GLN A 105 6.90 14.96 -2.46
N HIS A 106 8.06 14.88 -1.82
CA HIS A 106 8.86 16.07 -1.49
C HIS A 106 9.81 16.39 -2.63
N LYS A 107 9.76 17.63 -3.14
CA LYS A 107 10.57 18.08 -4.27
C LYS A 107 11.94 18.58 -3.83
#